data_AF-A0A5M8PLZ6-F1
#
_entry.id   AF-A0A5M8PLZ6-F1
#
_cell.length_a   1.000
_cell.length_b   1.000
_cell.length_c   1.000
_cell.angle_alpha   90.00
_cell.angle_beta   90.00
_cell.angle_gamma   90.00
#
_symmetry.space_group_name_H-M   'P 1'
#
loop_
_entity.id
_entity.type
_entity.pdbx_description
1 polymer ?
#
loop_
_entity_poly.entity_id
_entity_poly.type
_entity_poly.pdbx_seq_one_letter_code
_entity_poly.pdbx_strand_id
1 'polypeptide(L)'
;MEVPASLPMPSWLYEWATGLNARLFQWATGRLPASSVTLQAVRIPADGSAPHIIQLSTVDVHAAGNVDCCFGHIPDFRPYWGKNLGWQWRDVIQFTARDQSLPGLNGLYFGWKSFAMEMLPLSKYTGFCGDAFIVKAVAREYAEDEWMEEYDEYGRARYDDVFPDAFLESPLLKMVLERLHDR
;
A
#
# COMPACT_ATOMS: atom_id res chain seq x y z
N MET A 1 -50.65 3.76 -14.71
CA MET A 1 -49.82 2.56 -14.87
C MET A 1 -48.56 2.83 -14.08
N GLU A 2 -48.55 2.42 -12.82
CA GLU A 2 -47.44 2.71 -11.90
C GLU A 2 -46.26 1.79 -12.24
N VAL A 3 -45.08 2.38 -12.42
CA VAL A 3 -43.82 1.64 -12.58
C VAL A 3 -43.47 1.09 -11.19
N PRO A 4 -43.30 -0.23 -11.01
CA PRO A 4 -42.95 -0.76 -9.71
C PRO A 4 -41.56 -0.27 -9.33
N ALA A 5 -41.43 0.28 -8.12
CA ALA A 5 -40.16 0.65 -7.53
C ALA A 5 -39.22 -0.56 -7.56
N SER A 6 -38.06 -0.41 -8.21
CA SER A 6 -37.01 -1.43 -8.22
C SER A 6 -36.65 -1.77 -6.78
N LEU A 7 -36.85 -3.02 -6.39
CA LEU A 7 -36.39 -3.53 -5.10
C LEU A 7 -34.88 -3.25 -4.99
N PRO A 8 -34.38 -2.74 -3.84
CA PRO A 8 -32.95 -2.54 -3.65
C PRO A 8 -32.27 -3.90 -3.78
N MET A 9 -31.34 -4.01 -4.73
CA MET A 9 -30.56 -5.24 -4.88
C MET A 9 -29.78 -5.48 -3.59
N PRO A 10 -29.84 -6.70 -3.02
CA PRO A 10 -28.98 -7.07 -1.90
C PRO A 10 -27.51 -6.82 -2.24
N SER A 11 -26.73 -6.28 -1.30
CA SER A 11 -25.32 -5.91 -1.52
C SER A 11 -24.49 -7.06 -2.09
N TRP A 12 -24.77 -8.29 -1.67
CA TRP A 12 -24.09 -9.49 -2.17
C TRP A 12 -24.36 -9.77 -3.66
N LEU A 13 -25.56 -9.44 -4.17
CA LEU A 13 -25.87 -9.58 -5.61
C LEU A 13 -25.18 -8.48 -6.42
N TYR A 14 -25.01 -7.29 -5.83
CA TYR A 14 -24.25 -6.20 -6.45
C TYR A 14 -22.77 -6.56 -6.53
N GLU A 15 -22.16 -7.02 -5.42
CA GLU A 15 -20.77 -7.49 -5.36
C GLU A 15 -20.52 -8.67 -6.32
N TRP A 16 -21.45 -9.61 -6.41
CA TRP A 16 -21.33 -10.75 -7.33
C TRP A 16 -21.44 -10.31 -8.80
N ALA A 17 -22.36 -9.40 -9.11
CA ALA A 17 -22.51 -8.86 -10.47
C ALA A 17 -21.34 -7.96 -10.88
N THR A 18 -20.79 -7.15 -9.97
CA THR A 18 -19.58 -6.37 -10.24
C THR A 18 -18.38 -7.29 -10.44
N GLY A 19 -18.20 -8.29 -9.59
CA GLY A 19 -17.09 -9.25 -9.69
C GLY A 19 -17.16 -10.20 -10.89
N LEU A 20 -18.34 -10.46 -11.44
CA LEU A 20 -18.49 -11.17 -12.72
C LEU A 20 -18.22 -10.29 -13.92
N ASN A 21 -18.74 -9.05 -13.93
CA ASN A 21 -18.47 -8.09 -15.00
C ASN A 21 -16.98 -7.73 -15.06
N ALA A 22 -16.36 -7.59 -13.90
CA ALA A 22 -14.93 -7.45 -13.65
C ALA A 22 -14.08 -8.54 -14.33
N ARG A 23 -14.37 -9.81 -14.02
CA ARG A 23 -13.67 -10.98 -14.57
C ARG A 23 -13.91 -11.14 -16.07
N LEU A 24 -15.12 -10.84 -16.54
CA LEU A 24 -15.43 -10.82 -17.97
C LEU A 24 -14.68 -9.71 -18.69
N PHE A 25 -14.52 -8.53 -18.09
CA PHE A 25 -13.70 -7.44 -18.64
C PHE A 25 -12.22 -7.81 -18.72
N GLN A 26 -11.68 -8.41 -17.66
CA GLN A 26 -10.30 -8.92 -17.64
C GLN A 26 -10.09 -10.00 -18.71
N TRP A 27 -11.03 -10.94 -18.85
CA TRP A 27 -10.98 -11.97 -19.88
C TRP A 27 -11.06 -11.38 -21.30
N ALA A 28 -11.93 -10.39 -21.52
CA ALA A 28 -12.16 -9.79 -22.84
C ALA A 28 -11.05 -8.83 -23.29
N THR A 29 -10.39 -8.14 -22.34
CA THR A 29 -9.44 -7.05 -22.66
C THR A 29 -8.00 -7.35 -22.25
N GLY A 30 -7.77 -8.38 -21.43
CA GLY A 30 -6.47 -8.63 -20.80
C GLY A 30 -6.01 -7.49 -19.87
N ARG A 31 -6.89 -6.54 -19.55
CA ARG A 31 -6.59 -5.36 -18.73
C ARG A 31 -7.49 -5.33 -17.51
N LEU A 32 -6.90 -5.03 -16.36
CA LEU A 32 -7.65 -4.77 -15.14
C LEU A 32 -8.28 -3.37 -15.21
N PRO A 33 -9.51 -3.17 -14.71
CA PRO A 33 -10.06 -1.82 -14.60
C PRO A 33 -9.19 -1.00 -13.66
N ALA A 34 -8.73 0.16 -14.12
CA ALA A 34 -7.88 1.06 -13.35
C ALA A 34 -8.68 1.64 -12.17
N SER A 35 -8.54 1.05 -10.98
CA SER A 35 -9.05 1.62 -9.75
C SER A 35 -7.87 2.10 -8.91
N SER A 36 -7.64 3.42 -8.94
CA SER A 36 -6.73 4.09 -8.00
C SER A 36 -7.47 4.30 -6.69
N VAL A 37 -6.92 3.80 -5.59
CA VAL A 37 -7.44 4.02 -4.22
C VAL A 37 -6.53 5.00 -3.50
N THR A 38 -7.09 5.87 -2.66
CA THR A 38 -6.30 6.75 -1.79
C THR A 38 -6.13 6.12 -0.41
N LEU A 39 -4.91 6.20 0.13
CA LEU A 39 -4.58 5.74 1.49
C LEU A 39 -3.74 6.77 2.26
N GLN A 40 -3.76 6.68 3.58
CA GLN A 40 -2.85 7.39 4.47
C GLN A 40 -1.58 6.57 4.70
N ALA A 41 -0.44 7.19 4.42
CA ALA A 41 0.89 6.61 4.58
C ALA A 41 1.73 7.46 5.53
N VAL A 42 2.67 6.84 6.23
CA VAL A 42 3.72 7.56 6.94
C VAL A 42 4.81 7.90 5.95
N ARG A 43 5.18 9.17 5.85
CA ARG A 43 6.38 9.61 5.15
C ARG A 43 7.49 9.85 6.15
N ILE A 44 8.67 9.33 5.85
CA ILE A 44 9.92 9.58 6.57
C ILE A 44 10.82 10.39 5.62
N PRO A 45 10.89 11.71 5.78
CA PRO A 45 11.60 12.59 4.85
C PRO A 45 13.12 12.36 4.85
N ALA A 46 13.75 12.33 3.68
CA ALA A 46 15.19 12.13 3.54
C ALA A 46 16.03 13.22 4.23
N ASP A 47 15.48 14.44 4.30
CA ASP A 47 16.16 15.64 4.78
C ASP A 47 16.35 15.68 6.32
N GLY A 48 15.78 14.72 7.05
CA GLY A 48 15.83 14.66 8.50
C GLY A 48 14.71 15.43 9.20
N SER A 49 13.70 15.90 8.47
CA SER A 49 12.49 16.46 9.07
C SER A 49 11.60 15.37 9.66
N ALA A 50 10.72 15.74 10.59
CA ALA A 50 9.93 14.78 11.35
C ALA A 50 9.03 13.92 10.46
N PRO A 51 8.92 12.60 10.74
CA PRO A 51 7.94 11.74 10.10
C PRO A 51 6.52 12.29 10.28
N HIS A 52 5.72 12.20 9.23
CA HIS A 52 4.36 12.72 9.21
C HIS A 52 3.47 11.93 8.24
N ILE A 53 2.17 12.10 8.37
CA ILE A 53 1.19 11.41 7.53
C ILE A 53 0.99 12.19 6.22
N ILE A 54 0.93 11.44 5.13
CA ILE A 54 0.59 11.94 3.81
C ILE A 54 -0.53 11.09 3.20
N GLN A 55 -1.19 11.63 2.19
CA GLN A 55 -2.15 10.89 1.39
C GLN A 55 -1.50 10.48 0.06
N LEU A 56 -1.64 9.21 -0.30
CA LEU A 56 -1.13 8.63 -1.54
C LEU A 56 -2.25 7.96 -2.32
N SER A 57 -2.26 8.13 -3.63
CA SER A 57 -3.03 7.28 -4.55
C SER A 57 -2.26 6.00 -4.87
N THR A 58 -2.92 4.93 -5.28
CA THR A 58 -2.27 3.74 -5.84
C THR A 58 -2.08 3.83 -7.35
N VAL A 59 -1.07 3.14 -7.87
CA VAL A 59 -0.79 2.99 -9.30
C VAL A 59 -0.65 1.51 -9.66
N ASP A 60 -1.19 1.13 -10.81
CA ASP A 60 -1.00 -0.21 -11.39
C ASP A 60 0.46 -0.39 -11.83
N VAL A 61 1.12 -1.40 -11.26
CA VAL A 61 2.49 -1.79 -11.59
C VAL A 61 2.58 -3.16 -12.25
N HIS A 62 1.46 -3.89 -12.31
CA HIS A 62 1.35 -5.17 -13.01
C HIS A 62 1.66 -5.00 -14.49
N ALA A 63 0.99 -4.04 -15.13
CA ALA A 63 1.16 -3.76 -16.56
C ALA A 63 2.55 -3.18 -16.91
N ALA A 64 3.26 -2.65 -15.91
CA ALA A 64 4.56 -2.02 -16.09
C ALA A 64 5.74 -3.00 -16.01
N GLY A 65 5.52 -4.25 -15.58
CA GLY A 65 6.58 -5.26 -15.48
C GLY A 65 7.66 -4.93 -14.44
N ASN A 66 7.31 -4.15 -13.42
CA ASN A 66 8.25 -3.81 -12.35
C ASN A 66 8.52 -5.03 -11.45
N VAL A 67 9.59 -5.00 -10.66
CA VAL A 67 10.01 -6.10 -9.75
C VAL A 67 8.91 -6.47 -8.74
N ASP A 68 8.06 -5.51 -8.40
CA ASP A 68 6.93 -5.58 -7.49
C ASP A 68 5.59 -5.75 -8.23
N CYS A 69 5.60 -6.30 -9.45
CA CYS A 69 4.40 -6.57 -10.24
C CYS A 69 3.45 -7.59 -9.59
N CYS A 70 3.93 -8.38 -8.62
CA CYS A 70 3.12 -9.32 -7.84
C CYS A 70 2.06 -8.63 -6.98
N PHE A 71 2.27 -7.37 -6.57
CA PHE A 71 1.27 -6.62 -5.81
C PHE A 71 0.12 -6.12 -6.67
N GLY A 72 0.26 -6.12 -8.00
CA GLY A 72 -0.74 -5.59 -8.91
C GLY A 72 -0.76 -4.06 -8.94
N HIS A 73 -1.05 -3.44 -7.80
CA HIS A 73 -0.94 -2.01 -7.57
C HIS A 73 -0.07 -1.72 -6.33
N ILE A 74 0.51 -0.52 -6.26
CA ILE A 74 1.25 -0.03 -5.09
C ILE A 74 0.97 1.45 -4.86
N PRO A 75 1.30 2.04 -3.69
CA PRO A 75 1.21 3.47 -3.48
C PRO A 75 2.11 4.26 -4.44
N ASP A 76 1.63 5.40 -4.92
CA ASP A 76 2.31 6.21 -5.93
C ASP A 76 3.33 7.16 -5.28
N PHE A 77 4.58 6.73 -5.23
CA PHE A 77 5.71 7.51 -4.71
C PHE A 77 6.32 8.47 -5.73
N ARG A 78 5.85 8.47 -6.99
CA ARG A 78 6.42 9.32 -8.07
C ARG A 78 6.41 10.83 -7.76
N PRO A 79 5.47 11.40 -6.99
CA PRO A 79 5.55 12.79 -6.57
C PRO A 79 6.79 13.13 -5.74
N TYR A 80 7.38 12.14 -5.06
CA TYR A 80 8.53 12.32 -4.16
C TYR A 80 9.83 11.79 -4.76
N TRP A 81 9.77 10.67 -5.48
CA TRP A 81 10.95 10.03 -6.08
C TRP A 81 11.16 10.37 -7.57
N GLY A 82 10.23 11.13 -8.16
CA GLY A 82 10.19 11.36 -9.60
C GLY A 82 9.73 10.11 -10.38
N LYS A 83 9.75 10.20 -11.71
CA LYS A 83 9.32 9.11 -12.61
C LYS A 83 10.48 8.28 -13.19
N ASN A 84 11.71 8.60 -12.79
CA ASN A 84 12.94 8.02 -13.32
C ASN A 84 13.43 6.85 -12.45
N LEU A 85 14.75 6.66 -12.35
CA LEU A 85 15.35 5.60 -11.54
C LEU A 85 14.94 5.64 -10.07
N GLY A 86 14.64 6.81 -9.49
CA GLY A 86 14.10 6.90 -8.13
C GLY A 86 12.83 6.07 -7.91
N TRP A 87 11.93 6.06 -8.90
CA TRP A 87 10.76 5.20 -8.88
C TRP A 87 11.12 3.76 -9.25
N GLN A 88 11.88 3.55 -10.33
CA GLN A 88 12.14 2.20 -10.85
C GLN A 88 12.98 1.34 -9.90
N TRP A 89 13.91 1.95 -9.18
CA TRP A 89 14.85 1.30 -8.27
C TRP A 89 14.38 1.49 -6.84
N ARG A 90 13.39 0.69 -6.49
CA ARG A 90 12.77 0.65 -5.17
C ARG A 90 12.77 -0.75 -4.61
N ASP A 91 12.74 -0.81 -3.30
CA ASP A 91 12.73 -2.02 -2.51
C ASP A 91 11.61 -1.93 -1.47
N VAL A 92 11.12 -3.09 -1.04
CA VAL A 92 10.03 -3.22 -0.10
C VAL A 92 10.46 -4.13 1.04
N ILE A 93 10.29 -3.64 2.27
CA ILE A 93 10.41 -4.44 3.47
C ILE A 93 9.01 -4.72 4.01
N GLN A 94 8.81 -5.93 4.53
CA GLN A 94 7.58 -6.34 5.18
C GLN A 94 7.83 -6.52 6.67
N PHE A 95 6.93 -6.01 7.50
CA PHE A 95 6.98 -6.25 8.94
C PHE A 95 5.59 -6.32 9.56
N THR A 96 5.48 -7.09 10.63
CA THR A 96 4.24 -7.30 11.36
C THR A 96 4.31 -6.58 12.70
N ALA A 97 3.27 -5.81 13.03
CA ALA A 97 3.06 -5.26 14.36
C ALA A 97 2.02 -6.11 15.11
N ARG A 98 2.40 -6.60 16.29
CA ARG A 98 1.53 -7.35 17.21
C ARG A 98 1.60 -6.73 18.61
N ASP A 99 0.61 -7.05 19.44
CA ASP A 99 0.55 -6.67 20.86
C ASP A 99 0.75 -5.17 21.11
N GLN A 100 0.33 -4.34 20.16
CA GLN A 100 0.36 -2.90 20.32
C GLN A 100 -0.72 -2.46 21.30
N SER A 101 -0.40 -1.43 22.09
CA SER A 101 -1.31 -0.84 23.09
C SER A 101 -2.64 -0.39 22.48
N LEU A 102 -2.63 0.01 21.20
CA LEU A 102 -3.82 0.31 20.43
C LEU A 102 -4.05 -0.80 19.39
N PRO A 103 -5.21 -1.51 19.42
CA PRO A 103 -5.49 -2.60 18.50
C PRO A 103 -5.39 -2.22 17.01
N GLY A 104 -5.72 -0.97 16.66
CA GLY A 104 -5.63 -0.46 15.29
C GLY A 104 -4.19 -0.39 14.74
N LEU A 105 -3.18 -0.41 15.61
CA LEU A 105 -1.77 -0.44 15.22
C LEU A 105 -1.27 -1.84 14.88
N ASN A 106 -1.98 -2.89 15.28
CA ASN A 106 -1.65 -4.25 14.89
C ASN A 106 -1.93 -4.48 13.39
N GLY A 107 -1.13 -5.34 12.77
CA GLY A 107 -1.31 -5.76 11.39
C GLY A 107 -0.02 -5.84 10.60
N LEU A 108 -0.18 -5.95 9.29
CA LEU A 108 0.91 -6.08 8.33
C LEU A 108 1.23 -4.72 7.69
N TYR A 109 2.51 -4.39 7.63
CA TYR A 109 3.00 -3.13 7.07
C TYR A 109 4.09 -3.36 6.03
N PHE A 110 4.14 -2.45 5.07
CA PHE A 110 5.20 -2.37 4.07
C PHE A 110 5.98 -1.07 4.22
N GLY A 111 7.30 -1.19 4.27
CA GLY A 111 8.23 -0.07 4.16
C GLY A 111 8.83 0.00 2.76
N TRP A 112 8.64 1.12 2.08
CA TRP A 112 9.13 1.36 0.73
C TRP A 112 10.31 2.33 0.77
N LYS A 113 11.39 1.96 0.07
CA LYS A 113 12.63 2.73 -0.02
C LYS A 113 13.18 2.73 -1.44
N SER A 114 13.90 3.78 -1.83
CA SER A 114 14.64 3.81 -3.10
C SER A 114 16.13 3.62 -2.88
N PHE A 115 16.81 2.99 -3.85
CA PHE A 115 18.27 2.85 -3.86
C PHE A 115 18.92 3.63 -5.02
N ALA A 116 18.19 4.57 -5.63
CA ALA A 116 18.69 5.43 -6.71
C ALA A 116 19.60 6.57 -6.19
N MET A 117 20.81 6.20 -5.75
CA MET A 117 21.81 7.12 -5.15
C MET A 117 22.14 8.35 -5.99
N GLU A 118 22.11 8.24 -7.31
CA GLU A 118 22.45 9.34 -8.21
C GLU A 118 21.29 10.32 -8.44
N MET A 119 20.06 9.93 -8.07
CA MET A 119 18.84 10.68 -8.37
C MET A 119 18.15 11.24 -7.14
N LEU A 120 18.37 10.64 -5.97
CA LEU A 120 17.70 11.01 -4.73
C LEU A 120 18.72 11.25 -3.61
N PRO A 121 18.46 12.21 -2.71
CA PRO A 121 19.36 12.50 -1.60
C PRO A 121 19.49 11.30 -0.67
N LEU A 122 20.67 11.10 -0.08
CA LEU A 122 20.84 10.08 0.96
C LEU A 122 19.99 10.46 2.19
N SER A 123 19.12 9.54 2.59
CA SER A 123 18.26 9.71 3.76
C SER A 123 19.09 9.74 5.03
N LYS A 124 18.86 10.77 5.85
CA LYS A 124 19.43 10.87 7.20
C LYS A 124 18.88 9.82 8.17
N TYR A 125 17.78 9.16 7.81
CA TYR A 125 17.09 8.19 8.66
C TYR A 125 17.31 6.75 8.29
N THR A 126 17.51 6.41 7.01
CA THR A 126 17.45 5.01 6.57
C THR A 126 18.77 4.50 5.99
N GLY A 127 19.68 5.39 5.60
CA GLY A 127 20.88 5.02 4.83
C GLY A 127 20.58 4.59 3.39
N PHE A 128 19.33 4.75 2.94
CA PHE A 128 18.87 4.60 1.56
C PHE A 128 18.57 5.97 0.95
N CYS A 129 18.09 6.01 -0.30
CA CYS A 129 17.93 7.25 -1.05
C CYS A 129 16.48 7.72 -1.08
N GLY A 130 16.30 9.02 -0.93
CA GLY A 130 14.99 9.67 -0.91
C GLY A 130 14.21 9.39 0.36
N ASP A 131 12.96 9.81 0.33
CA ASP A 131 12.03 9.58 1.43
C ASP A 131 11.72 8.08 1.54
N ALA A 132 11.41 7.61 2.74
CA ALA A 132 10.83 6.29 2.94
C ALA A 132 9.33 6.40 3.26
N PHE A 133 8.57 5.37 2.90
CA PHE A 133 7.12 5.36 3.09
C PHE A 133 6.66 4.09 3.79
N ILE A 134 5.78 4.23 4.77
CA ILE A 134 5.15 3.11 5.46
C ILE A 134 3.67 3.09 5.14
N VAL A 135 3.19 1.94 4.70
CA VAL A 135 1.78 1.70 4.40
C VAL A 135 1.30 0.45 5.10
N LYS A 136 0.00 0.40 5.44
CA LYS A 136 -0.62 -0.76 6.07
C LYS A 136 -1.35 -1.58 5.01
N ALA A 137 -1.12 -2.89 5.02
CA ALA A 137 -1.88 -3.81 4.18
C ALA A 137 -3.22 -4.13 4.84
N VAL A 138 -4.27 -4.30 4.03
CA VAL A 138 -5.40 -5.13 4.49
C VAL A 138 -4.86 -6.55 4.54
N ALA A 139 -4.88 -7.15 5.71
CA ALA A 139 -4.36 -8.49 5.91
C ALA A 139 -5.28 -9.28 6.84
N ARG A 140 -5.31 -10.59 6.63
CA ARG A 140 -6.02 -11.53 7.49
C ARG A 140 -5.02 -12.34 8.28
N GLU A 141 -5.30 -12.50 9.57
CA GLU A 141 -4.56 -13.41 10.41
C GLU A 141 -4.86 -14.85 9.99
N TYR A 142 -3.83 -15.59 9.58
CA TYR A 142 -3.94 -16.95 9.08
C TYR A 142 -3.47 -17.98 10.12
N ALA A 143 -2.45 -17.64 10.90
CA ALA A 143 -1.94 -18.39 12.04
C ALA A 143 -1.52 -17.43 13.16
N GLU A 144 -1.28 -17.94 14.38
CA GLU A 144 -0.90 -17.13 15.55
C GLU A 144 0.23 -16.12 15.26
N ASP A 145 1.14 -16.48 14.35
CA ASP A 145 2.30 -15.64 14.00
C ASP A 145 2.28 -15.08 12.57
N GLU A 146 1.30 -15.44 11.73
CA GLU A 146 1.33 -15.09 10.31
C GLU A 146 0.11 -14.28 9.85
N TRP A 147 0.39 -13.09 9.28
CA TRP A 147 -0.58 -12.27 8.57
C TRP A 147 -0.40 -12.49 7.07
N MET A 148 -1.50 -12.79 6.39
CA MET A 148 -1.54 -12.91 4.95
C MET A 148 -2.18 -11.67 4.33
N GLU A 149 -1.48 -11.09 3.37
CA GLU A 149 -1.97 -9.99 2.54
C GLU A 149 -3.29 -10.37 1.88
N GLU A 150 -4.26 -9.47 1.92
CA GLU A 150 -5.48 -9.63 1.15
C GLU A 150 -5.34 -8.99 -0.22
N TYR A 151 -5.82 -9.71 -1.22
CA TYR A 151 -5.92 -9.26 -2.59
C TYR A 151 -7.39 -9.06 -2.97
N ASP A 152 -7.67 -8.09 -3.82
CA ASP A 152 -9.00 -7.89 -4.38
C ASP A 152 -9.37 -8.98 -5.41
N GLU A 153 -10.58 -8.90 -5.97
CA GLU A 153 -11.10 -9.87 -6.94
C GLU A 153 -10.26 -9.99 -8.23
N TYR A 154 -9.32 -9.07 -8.45
CA TYR A 154 -8.41 -9.01 -9.58
C TYR A 154 -6.98 -9.44 -9.23
N GLY A 155 -6.73 -9.86 -7.99
CA GLY A 155 -5.39 -10.21 -7.53
C GLY A 155 -4.49 -9.00 -7.30
N ARG A 156 -5.04 -7.84 -6.96
CA ARG A 156 -4.26 -6.66 -6.56
C ARG A 156 -4.25 -6.54 -5.04
N ALA A 157 -3.12 -6.17 -4.45
CA ALA A 157 -2.98 -5.97 -3.02
C ALA A 157 -4.08 -5.02 -2.50
N ARG A 158 -4.35 -5.04 -1.19
CA ARG A 158 -5.26 -4.07 -0.58
C ARG A 158 -4.54 -3.33 0.54
N TYR A 159 -4.86 -2.06 0.70
CA TYR A 159 -4.26 -1.22 1.73
C TYR A 159 -5.31 -0.61 2.65
N ASP A 160 -4.92 -0.47 3.91
CA ASP A 160 -5.64 0.27 4.94
C ASP A 160 -4.89 1.57 5.27
N ASP A 161 -5.61 2.53 5.83
CA ASP A 161 -4.99 3.74 6.37
C ASP A 161 -4.10 3.41 7.56
N VAL A 162 -2.90 3.99 7.57
CA VAL A 162 -2.09 3.99 8.80
C VAL A 162 -2.78 4.90 9.82
N PHE A 163 -3.04 4.38 11.01
CA PHE A 163 -3.66 5.12 12.11
C PHE A 163 -2.78 6.31 12.51
N PRO A 164 -3.14 7.55 12.13
CA PRO A 164 -2.15 8.60 11.86
C PRO A 164 -1.37 9.04 13.10
N ASP A 165 -2.06 9.60 14.09
CA ASP A 165 -1.42 10.15 15.30
C ASP A 165 -0.89 9.02 16.20
N ALA A 166 -1.67 7.95 16.31
CA ALA A 166 -1.32 6.78 17.11
C ALA A 166 -0.03 6.11 16.63
N PHE A 167 0.19 6.01 15.32
CA PHE A 167 1.39 5.38 14.79
C PHE A 167 2.63 6.21 15.09
N LEU A 168 2.58 7.53 14.82
CA LEU A 168 3.70 8.44 15.01
C LEU A 168 4.14 8.55 16.48
N GLU A 169 3.19 8.46 17.41
CA GLU A 169 3.47 8.51 18.85
C GLU A 169 3.83 7.14 19.46
N SER A 170 3.64 6.06 18.69
CA SER A 170 3.89 4.70 19.18
C SER A 170 5.37 4.28 19.10
N PRO A 171 5.77 3.28 19.90
CA PRO A 171 7.07 2.62 19.75
C PRO A 171 7.29 1.97 18.38
N LEU A 172 6.23 1.73 17.58
CA LEU A 172 6.37 1.17 16.23
C LEU A 172 7.22 2.06 15.33
N LEU A 173 7.10 3.38 15.42
CA LEU A 173 7.89 4.27 14.57
C LEU A 173 9.38 4.00 14.74
N LYS A 174 9.84 3.81 15.98
CA LYS A 174 11.24 3.49 16.27
C LYS A 174 11.63 2.12 15.68
N MET A 175 10.83 1.09 15.92
CA MET A 175 11.05 -0.25 15.37
C MET A 175 11.16 -0.23 13.83
N VAL A 176 10.31 0.56 13.18
CA VAL A 176 10.28 0.67 11.72
C VAL A 176 11.50 1.39 11.17
N LEU A 177 11.93 2.46 11.83
CA LEU A 177 13.19 3.13 11.46
C LEU A 177 14.38 2.18 11.55
N GLU A 178 14.43 1.33 12.59
CA GLU A 178 15.45 0.29 12.72
C GLU A 178 15.36 -0.74 11.58
N ARG A 179 14.16 -1.23 11.24
CA ARG A 179 13.96 -2.19 10.15
C ARG A 179 14.26 -1.62 8.76
N LEU A 180 14.06 -0.32 8.55
CA LEU A 180 14.40 0.33 7.28
C LEU A 180 15.90 0.35 7.02
N HIS A 181 16.74 0.20 8.04
CA HIS A 181 18.18 0.06 7.88
C HIS A 181 18.63 -1.33 7.45
N ASP A 182 17.83 -2.37 7.75
CA ASP A 182 18.15 -3.73 7.37
C ASP A 182 18.03 -3.89 5.85
N ARG A 183 19.08 -4.48 5.26
CA ARG A 183 19.24 -4.72 3.82
C ARG A 183 18.57 -6.01 3.40
#